data_AF-A0A2R7Y3L0-F1
#
_entry.id   AF-A0A2R7Y3L0-F1
#
_cell.length_a   1.000
_cell.length_b   1.000
_cell.length_c   1.000
_cell.angle_alpha   90.00
_cell.angle_beta   90.00
_cell.angle_gamma   90.00
#
_symmetry.space_group_name_H-M   'P 1'
#
loop_
_entity.id
_entity.type
_entity.pdbx_description
1 polymer ?
#
loop_
_entity_poly.entity_id
_entity_poly.type
_entity_poly.pdbx_seq_one_letter_code
_entity_poly.pdbx_strand_id
1 'polypeptide(L)'
;MALDDAILECKADGLVPDTVRFLRFSPPAVLVGYHQDVEQEVRLEYAREKGIEVNRRITGGGAIYFDSSAVGWEVIASKRSLCGDYSLEWVFKKMCECVVNALKVFGLDARFRPRNDIEIGGRKISGTGGVERGRLFFFKVHSS
;
A
#
# COMPACT_ATOMS: atom_id res chain seq x y z
N MET A 1 -4.97 4.74 9.90
CA MET A 1 -5.04 3.36 9.35
C MET A 1 -6.20 2.52 9.91
N ALA A 2 -7.03 3.03 10.83
CA ALA A 2 -8.14 2.25 11.41
C ALA A 2 -9.21 1.80 10.38
N LEU A 3 -9.43 2.61 9.33
CA LEU A 3 -10.39 2.26 8.28
C LEU A 3 -9.93 1.04 7.46
N ASP A 4 -8.62 0.81 7.35
CA ASP A 4 -8.08 -0.40 6.70
C ASP A 4 -8.55 -1.66 7.43
N ASP A 5 -8.39 -1.70 8.76
CA ASP A 5 -8.84 -2.81 9.61
C ASP A 5 -10.36 -2.97 9.57
N ALA A 6 -11.10 -1.87 9.68
CA ALA A 6 -12.56 -1.92 9.66
C ALA A 6 -13.11 -2.50 8.35
N ILE A 7 -12.59 -2.09 7.19
CA ILE A 7 -13.03 -2.65 5.90
C ILE A 7 -12.61 -4.13 5.79
N LEU A 8 -11.41 -4.49 6.27
CA LEU A 8 -10.94 -5.86 6.26
C LEU A 8 -11.83 -6.79 7.11
N GLU A 9 -12.25 -6.32 8.30
CA GLU A 9 -13.19 -7.01 9.19
C GLU A 9 -14.59 -7.12 8.57
N CYS A 10 -15.16 -5.99 8.11
CA CYS A 10 -16.45 -6.02 7.42
C CYS A 10 -16.45 -6.95 6.20
N LYS A 11 -15.33 -7.01 5.46
CA LYS A 11 -15.20 -7.93 4.33
C LYS A 11 -15.14 -9.39 4.78
N ALA A 12 -14.50 -9.68 5.92
CA ALA A 12 -14.42 -11.02 6.48
C ALA A 12 -15.81 -11.54 6.86
N ASP A 13 -16.66 -10.64 7.37
CA ASP A 13 -18.05 -10.92 7.74
C ASP A 13 -19.02 -10.87 6.55
N GLY A 14 -18.53 -10.58 5.33
CA GLY A 14 -19.35 -10.50 4.13
C GLY A 14 -20.27 -9.28 4.07
N LEU A 15 -20.03 -8.26 4.89
CA LEU A 15 -20.83 -7.03 4.99
C LEU A 15 -20.54 -6.01 3.88
N VAL A 16 -19.37 -6.12 3.24
CA VAL A 16 -18.95 -5.25 2.13
C VAL A 16 -18.43 -6.06 0.93
N PRO A 17 -18.56 -5.54 -0.30
CA PRO A 17 -18.01 -6.18 -1.49
C PRO A 17 -16.47 -6.11 -1.52
N ASP A 18 -15.86 -6.75 -2.53
CA ASP A 18 -14.44 -6.48 -2.82
C ASP A 18 -14.28 -4.98 -3.10
N THR A 19 -13.28 -4.36 -2.46
CA THR A 19 -13.15 -2.91 -2.39
C THR A 19 -11.81 -2.47 -2.96
N VAL A 20 -11.86 -1.52 -3.90
CA VAL A 20 -10.71 -0.71 -4.29
C VAL A 20 -10.94 0.70 -3.76
N ARG A 21 -9.94 1.30 -3.12
CA ARG A 21 -10.04 2.69 -2.66
C ARG A 21 -8.78 3.47 -2.95
N PHE A 22 -8.94 4.78 -3.09
CA PHE A 22 -7.86 5.74 -3.19
C PHE A 22 -7.80 6.56 -1.92
N LEU A 23 -6.60 6.97 -1.53
CA LEU A 23 -6.36 7.73 -0.32
C LEU A 23 -5.20 8.70 -0.47
N ARG A 24 -5.23 9.73 0.36
CA ARG A 24 -4.22 10.78 0.49
C ARG A 24 -4.19 11.21 1.95
N PHE A 25 -3.03 11.64 2.44
CA PHE A 25 -2.87 12.11 3.81
C PHE A 25 -2.74 13.63 3.85
N SER A 26 -3.52 14.24 4.74
CA SER A 26 -3.46 15.65 5.10
C SER A 26 -4.02 15.79 6.53
N PRO A 27 -3.19 16.07 7.55
CA PRO A 27 -1.75 16.39 7.51
C PRO A 27 -0.87 15.24 6.97
N PRO A 28 0.39 15.52 6.55
CA PRO A 28 1.31 14.47 6.12
C PRO A 28 1.56 13.46 7.25
N ALA A 29 1.86 12.22 6.89
CA ALA A 29 2.06 11.14 7.85
C ALA A 29 3.26 10.26 7.50
N VAL A 30 3.98 9.82 8.52
CA VAL A 30 4.87 8.65 8.45
C VAL A 30 4.06 7.40 8.81
N LEU A 31 4.04 6.43 7.90
CA LEU A 31 3.38 5.15 8.10
C LEU A 31 4.44 4.07 8.35
N VAL A 32 4.61 3.70 9.62
CA VAL A 32 5.57 2.70 10.10
C VAL A 32 5.02 1.29 9.82
N GLY A 33 5.87 0.37 9.37
CA GLY A 33 5.49 -1.02 9.12
C GLY A 33 5.11 -1.76 10.40
N TYR A 34 4.26 -2.78 10.27
CA TYR A 34 3.70 -3.51 11.42
C TYR A 34 4.76 -3.98 12.43
N HIS A 35 5.90 -4.51 11.95
CA HIS A 35 6.97 -5.07 12.78
C HIS A 35 8.11 -4.10 13.14
N GLN A 36 8.04 -2.84 12.73
CA GLN A 36 9.13 -1.88 12.97
C GLN A 36 8.98 -1.15 14.30
N ASP A 37 10.11 -0.80 14.89
CA ASP A 37 10.15 0.11 16.04
C ASP A 37 10.01 1.56 15.55
N VAL A 38 9.08 2.31 16.14
CA VAL A 38 8.84 3.70 15.76
C VAL A 38 10.06 4.56 16.07
N GLU A 39 10.71 4.33 17.21
CA GLU A 39 11.84 5.15 17.67
C GLU A 39 13.09 4.97 16.81
N GLN A 40 13.22 3.81 16.14
CA GLN A 40 14.34 3.54 15.23
C GLN A 40 14.10 4.06 13.80
N GLU A 41 12.84 4.15 13.39
CA GLU A 41 12.47 4.52 12.02
C GLU A 41 12.13 6.00 11.86
N VAL A 42 11.71 6.67 12.94
CA VAL A 42 11.15 8.02 12.88
C VAL A 42 11.85 8.96 13.85
N ARG A 43 12.28 10.11 13.33
CA ARG A 43 12.70 11.25 14.16
C ARG A 43 11.47 11.92 14.78
N LEU A 44 11.03 11.42 15.92
CA LEU A 44 9.75 11.81 16.55
C LEU A 44 9.65 13.29 16.87
N GLU A 45 10.73 13.93 17.34
CA GLU A 45 10.76 15.36 17.62
C GLU A 45 10.51 16.16 16.33
N TYR A 46 11.22 15.82 15.26
CA TYR A 46 11.05 16.46 13.96
C TYR A 46 9.63 16.27 13.41
N ALA A 47 9.07 15.06 13.52
CA ALA A 47 7.72 14.77 13.07
C ALA A 47 6.70 15.64 13.83
N ARG A 48 6.83 15.73 15.16
CA ARG A 48 5.98 16.57 16.01
C ARG A 48 6.09 18.05 15.64
N GLU A 49 7.31 18.58 15.50
CA GLU A 49 7.55 19.97 15.13
C GLU A 49 7.01 20.36 13.76
N LYS A 50 6.98 19.41 12.81
CA LYS A 50 6.49 19.62 11.46
C LYS A 50 5.02 19.27 11.27
N GLY A 51 4.31 18.86 12.33
CA GLY A 51 2.92 18.42 12.24
C GLY A 51 2.74 17.18 11.37
N ILE A 52 3.74 16.30 11.32
CA ILE A 52 3.71 15.03 10.62
C ILE A 52 3.18 13.96 11.57
N GLU A 53 2.06 13.35 11.23
CA GLU A 53 1.48 12.27 12.03
C GLU A 53 2.32 10.99 11.93
N VAL A 54 2.36 10.20 13.01
CA VAL A 54 3.02 8.90 12.99
C VAL A 54 1.97 7.82 13.22
N ASN A 55 1.78 6.96 12.23
CA ASN A 55 0.78 5.90 12.25
C ASN A 55 1.45 4.55 11.96
N ARG A 56 0.90 3.46 12.53
CA ARG A 56 1.33 2.09 12.23
C ARG A 56 0.38 1.44 11.21
N ARG A 57 0.94 0.74 10.23
CA ARG A 57 0.18 -0.03 9.25
C ARG A 57 -0.02 -1.47 9.70
N ILE A 58 -1.11 -2.07 9.22
CA ILE A 58 -1.45 -3.48 9.46
C ILE A 58 -0.63 -4.43 8.58
N THR A 59 0.08 -3.87 7.59
CA THR A 59 1.02 -4.57 6.73
C THR A 59 2.45 -4.37 7.22
N GLY A 60 3.32 -5.34 6.95
CA GLY A 60 4.77 -5.18 7.08
C GLY A 60 5.38 -4.22 6.03
N GLY A 61 6.70 -4.30 5.87
CA GLY A 61 7.48 -3.40 5.02
C GLY A 61 8.11 -2.25 5.81
N GLY A 62 8.88 -1.41 5.11
CA GLY A 62 9.57 -0.26 5.71
C GLY A 62 8.65 0.92 6.03
N ALA A 63 9.19 1.89 6.76
CA ALA A 63 8.51 3.14 7.06
C ALA A 63 8.44 4.01 5.80
N ILE A 64 7.33 4.72 5.63
CA ILE A 64 7.10 5.56 4.45
C ILE A 64 6.58 6.92 4.87
N TYR A 65 7.01 7.96 4.15
CA TYR A 65 6.44 9.29 4.28
C TYR A 65 5.34 9.48 3.22
N PHE A 66 4.21 10.03 3.60
CA PHE A 66 3.05 10.20 2.73
C PHE A 66 2.43 11.58 2.99
N ASP A 67 2.39 12.42 1.95
CA ASP A 67 1.75 13.73 1.99
C ASP A 67 0.63 13.90 0.94
N SER A 68 0.21 15.14 0.73
CA SER A 68 -0.88 15.48 -0.18
C SER A 68 -0.50 15.47 -1.66
N SER A 69 0.79 15.40 -2.00
CA SER A 69 1.27 15.27 -3.38
C SER A 69 1.14 13.85 -3.91
N ALA A 70 1.13 12.88 -2.99
CA ALA A 70 1.00 11.46 -3.26
C ALA A 70 -0.46 11.01 -3.36
N VAL A 71 -0.70 9.99 -4.19
CA VAL A 71 -1.95 9.22 -4.19
C VAL A 71 -1.61 7.77 -3.93
N GLY A 72 -2.27 7.21 -2.92
CA GLY A 72 -2.21 5.82 -2.56
C GLY A 72 -3.47 5.13 -2.99
N TRP A 73 -3.40 3.83 -3.17
CA TRP A 73 -4.56 3.02 -3.45
C TRP A 73 -4.42 1.65 -2.82
N GLU A 74 -5.55 1.02 -2.59
CA GLU A 74 -5.65 -0.22 -1.84
C GLU A 74 -6.71 -1.13 -2.40
N VAL A 75 -6.50 -2.43 -2.22
CA VAL A 75 -7.45 -3.49 -2.59
C VAL A 75 -7.68 -4.40 -1.40
N ILE A 76 -8.95 -4.57 -1.03
CA ILE A 76 -9.40 -5.56 -0.05
C ILE A 76 -10.34 -6.50 -0.78
N ALA A 77 -9.92 -7.75 -0.99
CA ALA A 77 -10.69 -8.70 -1.78
C ALA A 77 -10.60 -10.13 -1.25
N SER A 78 -11.56 -10.97 -1.64
CA SER A 78 -11.42 -12.42 -1.45
C SER A 78 -10.34 -12.97 -2.38
N LYS A 79 -9.55 -13.95 -1.90
CA LYS A 79 -8.63 -14.72 -2.74
C LYS A 79 -9.34 -15.41 -3.90
N ARG A 80 -10.62 -15.77 -3.74
CA ARG A 80 -11.44 -16.37 -4.81
C ARG A 80 -11.73 -15.39 -5.95
N SER A 81 -11.73 -14.10 -5.66
CA SER A 81 -11.93 -13.05 -6.67
C SER A 81 -10.68 -12.80 -7.51
N LEU A 82 -9.52 -13.33 -7.07
CA LEU A 82 -8.28 -13.29 -7.83
C LEU A 82 -8.23 -14.53 -8.73
N CYS A 83 -8.28 -14.34 -10.04
CA CYS A 83 -8.23 -15.42 -11.01
C CYS A 83 -6.82 -16.05 -11.10
N GLY A 84 -6.72 -17.38 -11.05
CA GLY A 84 -5.48 -18.12 -11.35
C GLY A 84 -4.80 -18.76 -10.12
N ASP A 85 -3.59 -19.28 -10.33
CA ASP A 85 -2.76 -19.88 -9.28
C ASP A 85 -2.31 -18.81 -8.29
N TYR A 86 -2.94 -18.81 -7.13
CA TYR A 86 -2.71 -17.83 -6.10
C TYR A 86 -1.34 -18.02 -5.44
N SER A 87 -0.44 -17.04 -5.61
CA SER A 87 0.74 -16.86 -4.76
C SER A 87 0.91 -15.38 -4.44
N LEU A 88 1.47 -15.07 -3.26
CA LEU A 88 1.65 -13.67 -2.86
C LEU A 88 2.50 -12.90 -3.88
N GLU A 89 3.58 -13.51 -4.37
CA GLU A 89 4.42 -12.91 -5.41
C GLU A 89 3.66 -12.63 -6.71
N TRP A 90 2.81 -13.58 -7.15
CA TRP A 90 1.98 -13.39 -8.33
C TRP A 90 1.01 -12.22 -8.14
N VAL A 91 0.38 -12.11 -6.96
CA VAL A 91 -0.57 -11.02 -6.67
C VAL A 91 0.14 -9.67 -6.67
N PHE A 92 1.30 -9.56 -6.00
CA PHE A 92 2.10 -8.34 -6.01
C PHE A 92 2.48 -7.93 -7.44
N LYS A 93 2.98 -8.86 -8.24
CA LYS A 93 3.31 -8.62 -9.64
C LYS A 93 2.09 -8.13 -10.42
N LYS A 94 0.93 -8.81 -10.30
CA LYS A 94 -0.29 -8.44 -11.01
C LYS A 94 -0.80 -7.06 -10.65
N MET A 95 -0.82 -6.74 -9.36
CA MET A 95 -1.27 -5.44 -8.89
C MET A 95 -0.33 -4.31 -9.34
N CYS A 96 1.00 -4.53 -9.30
CA CYS A 96 1.96 -3.59 -9.86
C CYS A 96 1.81 -3.45 -11.39
N GLU A 97 1.60 -4.55 -12.11
CA GLU A 97 1.37 -4.55 -13.57
C GLU A 97 0.14 -3.70 -13.94
N CYS A 98 -0.94 -3.74 -13.16
CA CYS A 98 -2.11 -2.88 -13.37
C CYS A 98 -1.74 -1.39 -13.35
N VAL A 99 -0.94 -0.95 -12.37
CA VAL A 99 -0.50 0.44 -12.27
C VAL A 99 0.49 0.78 -13.37
N VAL A 100 1.43 -0.11 -13.67
CA VAL A 100 2.38 0.06 -14.78
C VAL A 100 1.63 0.30 -16.10
N ASN A 101 0.59 -0.49 -16.36
CA ASN A 101 -0.21 -0.34 -17.57
C ASN A 101 -0.97 1.00 -17.58
N ALA A 102 -1.51 1.43 -16.43
CA ALA A 102 -2.14 2.74 -16.32
C ALA A 102 -1.14 3.88 -16.58
N LEU A 103 0.06 3.83 -15.98
CA LEU A 103 1.12 4.83 -16.19
C LEU A 103 1.58 4.89 -17.66
N LYS A 104 1.63 3.75 -18.35
CA LYS A 104 1.92 3.68 -19.79
C LYS A 104 0.87 4.38 -20.65
N VAL A 105 -0.41 4.32 -20.28
CA VAL A 105 -1.47 5.09 -20.95
C VAL A 105 -1.23 6.59 -20.84
N PHE A 106 -0.61 7.06 -19.74
CA PHE A 106 -0.17 8.44 -19.57
C PHE A 106 1.20 8.77 -20.18
N GLY A 107 1.79 7.85 -20.97
CA GLY A 107 3.07 8.07 -21.66
C GLY A 107 4.31 7.85 -20.81
N LEU A 108 4.19 7.24 -19.62
CA LEU A 108 5.32 6.96 -18.74
C LEU A 108 5.85 5.53 -18.97
N ASP A 109 7.17 5.38 -19.19
CA ASP A 109 7.85 4.07 -19.27
C ASP A 109 8.04 3.46 -17.87
N ALA A 110 6.93 3.12 -17.22
CA ALA A 110 6.91 2.46 -15.93
C ALA A 110 7.17 0.95 -16.07
N ARG A 111 7.86 0.38 -15.08
CA ARG A 111 8.19 -1.06 -15.02
C ARG A 111 8.00 -1.60 -13.61
N PHE A 112 7.62 -2.86 -13.53
CA PHE A 112 7.63 -3.59 -12.27
C PHE A 112 9.08 -3.92 -11.90
N ARG A 113 9.46 -3.56 -10.67
CA ARG A 113 10.74 -3.88 -10.06
C ARG A 113 10.49 -4.89 -8.95
N PRO A 114 10.94 -6.16 -9.09
CA PRO A 114 10.86 -7.13 -8.01
C PRO A 114 11.53 -6.59 -6.73
N ARG A 115 10.97 -6.85 -5.55
CA ARG A 115 9.85 -7.78 -5.30
C ARG A 115 8.45 -7.16 -5.38
N ASN A 116 8.34 -5.84 -5.23
CA ASN A 116 7.07 -5.19 -4.90
C ASN A 116 7.04 -3.69 -5.28
N ASP A 117 7.91 -3.24 -6.18
CA ASP A 117 8.09 -1.82 -6.48
C ASP A 117 7.73 -1.50 -7.94
N ILE A 118 7.50 -0.22 -8.22
CA ILE A 118 7.35 0.33 -9.56
C ILE A 118 8.44 1.37 -9.76
N GLU A 119 9.07 1.35 -10.93
CA GLU A 119 10.14 2.29 -11.29
C GLU A 119 9.93 2.93 -12.66
N ILE A 120 10.51 4.12 -12.83
CA ILE A 120 10.66 4.83 -14.10
C ILE A 120 12.13 5.24 -14.22
N GLY A 121 12.78 4.92 -15.33
CA GLY A 121 14.20 5.27 -15.55
C GLY A 121 15.14 4.72 -14.47
N GLY A 122 14.85 3.54 -13.92
CA GLY A 122 15.62 2.90 -12.86
C GLY A 122 15.42 3.49 -11.44
N ARG A 123 14.55 4.50 -11.30
CA ARG A 123 14.21 5.10 -10.01
C ARG A 123 12.86 4.61 -9.53
N LYS A 124 12.80 4.15 -8.29
CA LYS A 124 11.55 3.78 -7.63
C LYS A 124 10.62 4.99 -7.53
N ILE A 125 9.37 4.81 -7.95
CA ILE A 125 8.30 5.80 -7.83
C ILE A 125 7.15 5.31 -6.94
N SER A 126 7.15 4.03 -6.59
CA SER A 126 6.13 3.46 -5.73
C SER A 126 6.63 2.19 -5.06
N GLY A 127 6.25 2.05 -3.79
CA GLY A 127 6.34 0.80 -3.05
C GLY A 127 4.95 0.20 -2.82
N THR A 128 4.91 -1.13 -2.74
CA THR A 128 3.67 -1.84 -2.44
C THR A 128 3.84 -2.74 -1.22
N GLY A 129 2.76 -2.95 -0.48
CA GLY A 129 2.70 -3.81 0.69
C GLY A 129 1.40 -4.61 0.66
N GLY A 130 1.38 -5.73 1.35
CA GLY A 130 0.19 -6.57 1.40
C GLY A 130 0.27 -7.57 2.52
N VAL A 131 -0.90 -8.04 2.94
CA VAL A 131 -1.08 -9.04 3.98
C VAL A 131 -2.24 -9.94 3.62
N GLU A 132 -2.18 -11.17 4.10
CA GLU A 132 -3.26 -12.15 3.97
C GLU A 132 -3.90 -12.37 5.33
N ARG A 133 -5.23 -12.36 5.38
CA ARG A 133 -6.00 -12.71 6.59
C ARG A 133 -7.03 -13.76 6.21
N GLY A 134 -6.73 -15.02 6.50
CA GLY A 134 -7.58 -16.15 6.12
C GLY A 134 -7.79 -16.23 4.60
N ARG A 135 -9.04 -16.02 4.17
CA ARG A 135 -9.44 -16.05 2.74
C ARG A 135 -9.41 -14.67 2.07
N LEU A 136 -8.97 -13.64 2.80
CA LEU A 136 -8.85 -12.28 2.30
C LEU A 136 -7.41 -11.93 1.99
N PHE A 137 -7.27 -11.01 1.06
CA PHE A 137 -6.02 -10.36 0.72
C PHE A 137 -6.22 -8.85 0.80
N PHE A 138 -5.27 -8.18 1.43
CA PHE A 138 -5.16 -6.73 1.48
C PHE A 138 -3.88 -6.30 0.78
N PHE A 139 -4.01 -5.38 -0.17
CA PHE A 139 -2.91 -4.75 -0.90
C PHE A 139 -2.96 -3.25 -0.72
N LYS A 140 -1.78 -2.64 -0.64
CA LYS A 140 -1.62 -1.20 -0.59
C LYS A 140 -0.45 -0.75 -1.44
N VAL A 141 -0.67 0.32 -2.18
CA VAL A 141 0.34 1.03 -2.94
C VAL A 141 0.43 2.46 -2.44
N HIS A 142 1.66 2.94 -2.37
CA HIS A 142 1.97 4.33 -2.06
C HIS A 142 3.02 4.79 -3.06
N SER A 143 2.88 6.01 -3.55
CA SER A 143 3.96 6.67 -4.30
C SER A 143 5.11 6.98 -3.33
N SER A 144 6.33 6.80 -3.81
CA SER A 144 7.59 7.09 -3.11
C SER A 144 8.20 8.38 -3.61
#